data_AF-A0A2D5X3A5-F1
#
_entry.id   AF-A0A2D5X3A5-F1
#
_cell.length_a   1.000
_cell.length_b   1.000
_cell.length_c   1.000
_cell.angle_alpha   90.00
_cell.angle_beta   90.00
_cell.angle_gamma   90.00
#
_symmetry.space_group_name_H-M   'P 1'
#
loop_
_entity.id
_entity.type
_entity.pdbx_description
1 polymer ?
#
loop_
_entity_poly.entity_id
_entity_poly.type
_entity_poly.pdbx_seq_one_letter_code
_entity_poly.pdbx_strand_id
1 'polypeptide(L)'
;MANSSGSDLQHPRRSLGNRHRSQAEKFLALVDSTSENVAQNLGWAEQSARQAVLHDFTHEENWRILAKIKEKAGDEEGLRAVLEDLFSVLGRDPELLTQLAGVDMLQHGFQLLSASLAADPLDPDYWIQLVNEEFLIELKERFFQLDLSDPRANILFGRRLERIRPIDEELFILLVRRLLAHRPFNHEAWIELGLLHESRKEFDEAWYCYDQAQTHFPQLTPRDKFRTRMENRLDGTSSSWSAPSADGRSLFLKRMENLALKVSSPEIIDDEDLDDEPQVSDLEANLLDLIENREYSSAFFLARRLVTNGETWAEVYLKQAQDNLTDSTS
;
A
#
# COMPACT_ATOMS: atom_id res chain seq x y z
N MET A 1 10.48 -22.44 9.28
CA MET A 1 9.11 -22.15 9.75
C MET A 1 9.21 -21.01 10.75
N ALA A 2 8.27 -20.06 10.72
CA ALA A 2 8.33 -18.70 11.31
C ALA A 2 9.02 -17.69 10.34
N ASN A 3 8.42 -16.60 9.86
CA ASN A 3 7.21 -15.83 10.22
C ASN A 3 6.44 -15.40 8.94
N SER A 4 5.36 -16.08 8.55
CA SER A 4 4.41 -15.56 7.51
C SER A 4 3.06 -15.15 8.08
N SER A 5 2.86 -15.23 9.41
CA SER A 5 1.53 -15.11 10.01
C SER A 5 0.92 -13.71 9.88
N GLY A 6 1.74 -12.66 9.81
CA GLY A 6 1.28 -11.27 9.61
C GLY A 6 0.90 -10.99 8.16
N SER A 7 1.75 -11.37 7.20
CA SER A 7 1.47 -11.17 5.76
C SER A 7 0.24 -11.97 5.30
N ASP A 8 0.04 -13.18 5.82
CA ASP A 8 -1.11 -14.02 5.47
C ASP A 8 -2.46 -13.49 5.99
N LEU A 9 -2.44 -12.58 6.98
CA LEU A 9 -3.65 -11.90 7.50
C LEU A 9 -4.01 -10.66 6.67
N GLN A 10 -3.05 -10.07 5.96
CA GLN A 10 -3.28 -8.86 5.17
C GLN A 10 -4.00 -9.18 3.86
N HIS A 11 -3.79 -10.36 3.28
CA HIS A 11 -4.54 -10.76 2.09
C HIS A 11 -6.00 -11.11 2.44
N PRO A 12 -7.00 -10.46 1.79
CA PRO A 12 -8.41 -10.72 2.06
C PRO A 12 -8.81 -12.18 1.89
N ARG A 13 -9.28 -12.80 2.97
CA ARG A 13 -9.83 -14.16 3.07
C ARG A 13 -11.36 -14.12 2.93
N ARG A 14 -11.83 -13.92 1.70
CA ARG A 14 -13.26 -13.72 1.35
C ARG A 14 -14.22 -14.73 2.00
N SER A 15 -13.89 -16.03 1.98
CA SER A 15 -14.76 -17.07 2.54
C SER A 15 -14.93 -16.95 4.06
N LEU A 16 -13.85 -16.59 4.77
CA LEU A 16 -13.86 -16.41 6.21
C LEU A 16 -14.56 -15.10 6.58
N GLY A 17 -14.29 -14.01 5.85
CA GLY A 17 -15.01 -12.74 5.97
C GLY A 17 -16.52 -12.92 5.82
N ASN A 18 -16.96 -13.60 4.75
CA ASN A 18 -18.37 -13.90 4.52
C ASN A 18 -19.00 -14.71 5.65
N ARG A 19 -18.30 -15.74 6.17
CA ARG A 19 -18.79 -16.56 7.29
C ARG A 19 -19.03 -15.71 8.54
N HIS A 20 -18.09 -14.83 8.88
CA HIS A 20 -18.20 -13.96 10.04
C HIS A 20 -19.27 -12.88 9.84
N ARG A 21 -19.39 -12.31 8.65
CA ARG A 21 -20.49 -11.38 8.31
C ARG A 21 -21.85 -12.04 8.52
N SER A 22 -22.07 -13.24 7.97
CA SER A 22 -23.33 -13.95 8.15
C SER A 22 -23.62 -14.33 9.62
N GLN A 23 -22.60 -14.49 10.46
CA GLN A 23 -22.81 -14.65 11.92
C GLN A 23 -23.24 -13.33 12.56
N ALA A 24 -22.59 -12.21 12.21
CA ALA A 24 -22.96 -10.89 12.68
C ALA A 24 -24.41 -10.53 12.31
N GLU A 25 -24.82 -10.79 11.06
CA GLU A 25 -26.20 -10.57 10.58
C GLU A 25 -27.23 -11.35 11.40
N LYS A 26 -26.94 -12.62 11.69
CA LYS A 26 -27.82 -13.49 12.49
C LYS A 26 -28.00 -12.95 13.90
N PHE A 27 -26.91 -12.60 14.58
CA PHE A 27 -27.00 -12.04 15.93
C PHE A 27 -27.71 -10.70 15.95
N LEU A 28 -27.44 -9.82 14.97
CA LEU A 28 -28.12 -8.54 14.84
C LEU A 28 -29.63 -8.71 14.65
N ALA A 29 -30.05 -9.68 13.83
CA ALA A 29 -31.47 -10.02 13.65
C ALA A 29 -32.12 -10.55 14.95
N LEU A 30 -31.38 -11.28 15.80
CA LEU A 30 -31.87 -11.68 17.13
C LEU A 30 -32.11 -10.47 18.05
N VAL A 31 -31.25 -9.46 17.98
CA VAL A 31 -31.44 -8.19 18.70
C VAL A 31 -32.71 -7.46 18.20
N ASP A 32 -33.05 -7.54 16.90
CA ASP A 32 -34.27 -6.91 16.35
C ASP A 32 -35.56 -7.66 16.70
N SER A 33 -35.48 -8.98 16.85
CA SER A 33 -36.65 -9.87 17.00
C SER A 33 -37.02 -10.24 18.43
N THR A 34 -36.07 -10.18 19.37
CA THR A 34 -36.27 -10.62 20.76
C THR A 34 -35.80 -9.53 21.73
N SER A 35 -36.57 -9.27 22.79
CA SER A 35 -36.21 -8.34 23.86
C SER A 35 -35.30 -8.95 24.95
N GLU A 36 -35.04 -10.25 24.88
CA GLU A 36 -34.15 -10.97 25.78
C GLU A 36 -32.71 -11.00 25.23
N ASN A 37 -31.72 -10.91 26.14
CA ASN A 37 -30.29 -11.01 25.82
C ASN A 37 -29.77 -10.03 24.75
N VAL A 38 -30.45 -8.89 24.55
CA VAL A 38 -30.09 -7.83 23.58
C VAL A 38 -28.60 -7.47 23.67
N ALA A 39 -28.11 -7.17 24.87
CA ALA A 39 -26.71 -6.77 25.08
C ALA A 39 -25.72 -7.89 24.71
N GLN A 40 -26.04 -9.15 25.03
CA GLN A 40 -25.19 -10.30 24.71
C GLN A 40 -25.16 -10.58 23.20
N ASN A 41 -26.33 -10.58 22.57
CA ASN A 41 -26.45 -10.76 21.12
C ASN A 41 -25.74 -9.64 20.36
N LEU A 42 -25.82 -8.39 20.85
CA LEU A 42 -25.12 -7.27 20.25
C LEU A 42 -23.60 -7.40 20.37
N GLY A 43 -23.09 -7.86 21.53
CA GLY A 43 -21.67 -8.16 21.71
C GLY A 43 -21.17 -9.27 20.77
N TRP A 44 -21.94 -10.34 20.56
CA TRP A 44 -21.60 -11.39 19.60
C TRP A 44 -21.67 -10.92 18.15
N ALA A 45 -22.64 -10.06 17.82
CA ALA A 45 -22.75 -9.44 16.51
C ALA A 45 -21.49 -8.60 16.23
N GLU A 46 -21.09 -7.75 17.18
CA GLU A 46 -19.91 -6.90 17.05
C GLU A 46 -18.64 -7.73 16.87
N GLN A 47 -18.41 -8.71 17.74
CA GLN A 47 -17.23 -9.57 17.65
C GLN A 47 -17.14 -10.24 16.28
N SER A 48 -18.27 -10.75 15.78
CA SER A 48 -18.35 -11.37 14.45
C SER A 48 -18.10 -10.36 13.34
N ALA A 49 -18.66 -9.14 13.41
CA ALA A 49 -18.47 -8.10 12.41
C ALA A 49 -17.01 -7.62 12.34
N ARG A 50 -16.35 -7.46 13.49
CA ARG A 50 -14.91 -7.14 13.56
C ARG A 50 -14.06 -8.22 12.88
N GLN A 51 -14.38 -9.50 13.10
CA GLN A 51 -13.69 -10.60 12.41
C GLN A 51 -13.97 -10.60 10.89
N ALA A 52 -15.16 -10.18 10.47
CA ALA A 52 -15.49 -10.05 9.06
C ALA A 52 -14.60 -9.01 8.36
N VAL A 53 -14.46 -7.81 8.95
CA VAL A 53 -13.56 -6.75 8.45
C VAL A 53 -12.10 -7.20 8.50
N LEU A 54 -11.65 -7.79 9.61
CA LEU A 54 -10.27 -8.29 9.76
C LEU A 54 -9.90 -9.28 8.64
N HIS A 55 -10.81 -10.20 8.33
CA HIS A 55 -10.54 -11.21 7.30
C HIS A 55 -10.79 -10.72 5.89
N ASP A 56 -11.68 -9.77 5.66
CA ASP A 56 -11.94 -9.23 4.34
C ASP A 56 -12.37 -7.76 4.42
N PHE A 57 -11.38 -6.89 4.58
CA PHE A 57 -11.60 -5.45 4.59
C PHE A 57 -11.96 -4.90 3.20
N THR A 58 -11.83 -5.70 2.12
CA THR A 58 -12.17 -5.25 0.76
C THR A 58 -13.65 -5.35 0.45
N HIS A 59 -14.43 -6.00 1.32
CA HIS A 59 -15.88 -6.14 1.13
C HIS A 59 -16.63 -5.10 1.97
N GLU A 60 -17.27 -4.16 1.28
CA GLU A 60 -17.95 -2.99 1.88
C GLU A 60 -19.00 -3.36 2.93
N GLU A 61 -19.79 -4.41 2.72
CA GLU A 61 -20.78 -4.83 3.73
C GLU A 61 -20.18 -5.27 5.06
N ASN A 62 -18.91 -5.70 5.10
CA ASN A 62 -18.27 -6.00 6.38
C ASN A 62 -18.11 -4.71 7.21
N TRP A 63 -17.89 -3.57 6.56
CA TRP A 63 -17.82 -2.26 7.22
C TRP A 63 -19.19 -1.74 7.59
N ARG A 64 -20.16 -1.79 6.67
CA ARG A 64 -21.54 -1.32 6.93
C ARG A 64 -22.19 -2.07 8.08
N ILE A 65 -22.01 -3.38 8.17
CA ILE A 65 -22.59 -4.15 9.28
C ILE A 65 -21.95 -3.78 10.62
N LEU A 66 -20.62 -3.59 10.66
CA LEU A 66 -19.92 -3.19 11.87
C LEU A 66 -20.40 -1.80 12.33
N ALA A 67 -20.47 -0.84 11.40
CA ALA A 67 -20.97 0.51 11.67
C ALA A 67 -22.41 0.50 12.21
N LYS A 68 -23.31 -0.28 11.57
CA LYS A 68 -24.70 -0.43 12.01
C LYS A 68 -24.80 -1.03 13.42
N ILE A 69 -23.94 -2.00 13.75
CA ILE A 69 -23.90 -2.60 15.09
C ILE A 69 -23.43 -1.57 16.13
N LYS A 70 -22.40 -0.77 15.81
CA LYS A 70 -21.89 0.30 16.68
C LYS A 70 -22.95 1.37 16.95
N GLU A 71 -23.62 1.84 15.90
CA GLU A 71 -24.74 2.79 16.01
C GLU A 71 -25.85 2.25 16.93
N LYS A 72 -26.26 0.99 16.71
CA LYS A 72 -27.31 0.34 17.53
C LYS A 72 -26.88 0.12 18.98
N ALA A 73 -25.58 -0.04 19.24
CA ALA A 73 -25.02 -0.15 20.59
C ALA A 73 -24.93 1.20 21.32
N GLY A 74 -25.15 2.32 20.62
CA GLY A 74 -24.85 3.65 21.14
C GLY A 74 -23.35 3.88 21.34
N ASP A 75 -22.50 3.10 20.64
CA ASP A 75 -21.04 3.18 20.75
C ASP A 75 -20.48 4.21 19.76
N GLU A 76 -20.56 5.48 20.16
CA GLU A 76 -20.12 6.63 19.36
C GLU A 76 -18.62 6.57 19.05
N GLU A 77 -17.80 6.29 20.06
CA GLU A 77 -16.34 6.16 19.92
C GLU A 77 -15.98 4.98 19.01
N GLY A 78 -16.65 3.85 19.15
CA GLY A 78 -16.45 2.69 18.28
C GLY A 78 -16.85 2.96 16.83
N LEU A 79 -17.95 3.68 16.59
CA LEU A 79 -18.34 4.06 15.23
C LEU A 79 -17.34 5.04 14.59
N ARG A 80 -16.83 5.99 15.37
CA ARG A 80 -15.73 6.88 14.95
C ARG A 80 -14.49 6.08 14.55
N ALA A 81 -14.06 5.14 15.39
CA ALA A 81 -12.91 4.29 15.10
C ALA A 81 -13.08 3.46 13.82
N VAL A 82 -14.31 3.00 13.52
CA VAL A 82 -14.60 2.26 12.27
C VAL A 82 -14.45 3.15 11.04
N LEU A 83 -14.90 4.41 11.11
CA LEU A 83 -14.72 5.40 10.05
C LEU A 83 -13.23 5.73 9.83
N GLU A 84 -12.51 5.99 10.92
CA GLU A 84 -11.07 6.27 10.87
C GLU A 84 -10.29 5.10 10.28
N ASP A 85 -10.62 3.86 10.66
CA ASP A 85 -10.02 2.65 10.12
C ASP A 85 -10.30 2.47 8.62
N LEU A 86 -11.55 2.71 8.17
CA LEU A 86 -11.89 2.69 6.74
C LEU A 86 -11.10 3.75 5.96
N PHE A 87 -10.96 4.95 6.52
CA PHE A 87 -10.24 6.02 5.86
C PHE A 87 -8.73 5.77 5.78
N SER A 88 -8.14 5.14 6.79
CA SER A 88 -6.77 4.62 6.72
C SER A 88 -6.60 3.62 5.57
N VAL A 89 -7.55 2.69 5.39
CA VAL A 89 -7.54 1.73 4.27
C VAL A 89 -7.66 2.43 2.91
N LEU A 90 -8.42 3.52 2.83
CA LEU A 90 -8.56 4.35 1.63
C LEU A 90 -7.37 5.30 1.41
N GLY A 91 -6.36 5.25 2.29
CA GLY A 91 -5.17 6.09 2.25
C GLY A 91 -5.44 7.57 2.52
N ARG A 92 -6.50 7.90 3.26
CA ARG A 92 -6.79 9.28 3.64
C ARG A 92 -5.84 9.69 4.75
N ASP A 93 -5.32 10.92 4.65
CA ASP A 93 -4.45 11.49 5.67
C ASP A 93 -5.14 11.49 7.05
N PRO A 94 -4.55 10.84 8.07
CA PRO A 94 -5.06 10.85 9.43
C PRO A 94 -5.26 12.25 10.01
N GLU A 95 -4.49 13.26 9.59
CA GLU A 95 -4.67 14.64 10.04
C GLU A 95 -5.98 15.24 9.51
N LEU A 96 -6.41 14.87 8.30
CA LEU A 96 -7.70 15.29 7.75
C LEU A 96 -8.88 14.66 8.49
N LEU A 97 -8.68 13.54 9.19
CA LEU A 97 -9.72 12.92 10.03
C LEU A 97 -10.07 13.75 11.26
N THR A 98 -9.19 14.66 11.67
CA THR A 98 -9.52 15.65 12.73
C THR A 98 -10.71 16.53 12.35
N GLN A 99 -11.04 16.66 11.06
CA GLN A 99 -12.23 17.38 10.59
C GLN A 99 -13.54 16.72 11.02
N LEU A 100 -13.49 15.44 11.43
CA LEU A 100 -14.63 14.74 12.00
C LEU A 100 -14.84 15.07 13.48
N ALA A 101 -13.98 15.90 14.09
CA ALA A 101 -14.15 16.34 15.47
C ALA A 101 -15.47 17.12 15.63
N GLY A 102 -16.28 16.72 16.61
CA GLY A 102 -17.59 17.34 16.88
C GLY A 102 -18.73 16.88 15.96
N VAL A 103 -18.48 15.98 15.01
CA VAL A 103 -19.56 15.27 14.31
C VAL A 103 -20.21 14.27 15.27
N ASP A 104 -21.54 14.35 15.41
CA ASP A 104 -22.35 13.35 16.11
C ASP A 104 -22.36 12.05 15.29
N MET A 105 -21.60 11.05 15.74
CA MET A 105 -21.45 9.79 15.02
C MET A 105 -22.69 8.93 15.12
N LEU A 106 -23.46 9.00 16.21
CA LEU A 106 -24.70 8.23 16.34
C LEU A 106 -25.78 8.74 15.39
N GLN A 107 -25.76 10.02 15.04
CA GLN A 107 -26.69 10.59 14.07
C GLN A 107 -26.22 10.43 12.61
N HIS A 108 -24.92 10.59 12.33
CA HIS A 108 -24.41 10.71 10.96
C HIS A 108 -23.39 9.66 10.56
N GLY A 109 -22.78 8.93 11.49
CA GLY A 109 -21.60 8.10 11.24
C GLY A 109 -21.86 6.97 10.24
N PHE A 110 -22.97 6.24 10.36
CA PHE A 110 -23.33 5.20 9.39
C PHE A 110 -23.56 5.77 7.97
N GLN A 111 -24.20 6.93 7.89
CA GLN A 111 -24.48 7.60 6.61
C GLN A 111 -23.20 8.11 5.96
N LEU A 112 -22.29 8.71 6.74
CA LEU A 112 -20.98 9.16 6.28
C LEU A 112 -20.14 7.99 5.76
N LEU A 113 -20.13 6.86 6.48
CA LEU A 113 -19.43 5.65 6.04
C LEU A 113 -20.02 5.12 4.73
N SER A 114 -21.35 5.02 4.66
CA SER A 114 -22.04 4.52 3.47
C SER A 114 -21.84 5.41 2.26
N ALA A 115 -21.87 6.74 2.43
CA ALA A 115 -21.60 7.72 1.39
C ALA A 115 -20.13 7.67 0.92
N SER A 116 -19.19 7.49 1.86
CA SER A 116 -17.77 7.36 1.54
C SER A 116 -17.50 6.12 0.67
N LEU A 117 -18.11 4.98 1.02
CA LEU A 117 -18.02 3.75 0.23
C LEU A 117 -18.70 3.88 -1.15
N ALA A 118 -19.79 4.64 -1.25
CA ALA A 118 -20.42 4.89 -2.55
C ALA A 118 -19.56 5.80 -3.46
N ALA A 119 -18.87 6.78 -2.87
CA ALA A 119 -18.00 7.69 -3.60
C ALA A 119 -16.63 7.08 -3.94
N ASP A 120 -16.14 6.15 -3.14
CA ASP A 120 -14.82 5.50 -3.30
C ASP A 120 -14.92 3.98 -3.00
N PRO A 121 -15.54 3.19 -3.90
CA PRO A 121 -15.87 1.79 -3.66
C PRO A 121 -14.64 0.90 -3.41
N LEU A 122 -14.69 0.03 -2.40
CA LEU A 122 -13.55 -0.85 -2.08
C LEU A 122 -13.39 -1.98 -3.11
N ASP A 123 -14.48 -2.39 -3.75
CA ASP A 123 -14.44 -3.39 -4.80
C ASP A 123 -13.87 -2.77 -6.09
N PRO A 124 -12.75 -3.29 -6.64
CA PRO A 124 -12.17 -2.78 -7.88
C PRO A 124 -13.13 -2.87 -9.08
N ASP A 125 -14.08 -3.82 -9.09
CA ASP A 125 -15.09 -3.97 -10.15
C ASP A 125 -16.18 -2.89 -10.12
N TYR A 126 -16.44 -2.29 -8.95
CA TYR A 126 -17.32 -1.13 -8.83
C TYR A 126 -16.53 0.17 -8.99
N TRP A 127 -15.33 0.23 -8.41
CA TRP A 127 -14.46 1.40 -8.51
C TRP A 127 -14.12 1.76 -9.96
N ILE A 128 -13.84 0.77 -10.81
CA ILE A 128 -13.51 1.00 -12.23
C ILE A 128 -14.66 1.65 -13.01
N GLN A 129 -15.91 1.55 -12.53
CA GLN A 129 -17.07 2.19 -13.18
C GLN A 129 -17.07 3.72 -13.02
N LEU A 130 -16.30 4.24 -12.06
CA LEU A 130 -16.09 5.68 -11.87
C LEU A 130 -15.01 6.24 -12.80
N VAL A 131 -14.20 5.37 -13.41
CA VAL A 131 -13.04 5.78 -14.19
C VAL A 131 -13.46 6.33 -15.55
N ASN A 132 -13.13 7.59 -15.77
CA ASN A 132 -13.19 8.32 -17.03
C ASN A 132 -11.93 9.20 -17.15
N GLU A 133 -11.76 9.93 -18.25
CA GLU A 133 -10.55 10.75 -18.47
C GLU A 133 -10.31 11.79 -17.35
N GLU A 134 -11.36 12.48 -16.89
CA GLU A 134 -11.28 13.46 -15.80
C GLU A 134 -10.88 12.79 -14.48
N PHE A 135 -11.47 11.62 -14.19
CA PHE A 135 -11.14 10.83 -13.02
C PHE A 135 -9.68 10.37 -13.04
N LEU A 136 -9.10 10.02 -14.19
CA LEU A 136 -7.68 9.63 -14.26
C LEU A 136 -6.74 10.79 -13.92
N ILE A 137 -7.08 12.01 -14.36
CA ILE A 137 -6.33 13.22 -14.03
C ILE A 137 -6.42 13.48 -12.52
N GLU A 138 -7.63 13.45 -11.95
CA GLU A 138 -7.83 13.63 -10.51
C GLU A 138 -7.16 12.51 -9.69
N LEU A 139 -7.21 11.27 -10.18
CA LEU A 139 -6.60 10.13 -9.53
C LEU A 139 -5.09 10.34 -9.42
N LYS A 140 -4.42 10.79 -10.49
CA LYS A 140 -2.99 11.08 -10.47
C LYS A 140 -2.65 12.05 -9.34
N GLU A 141 -3.32 13.20 -9.29
CA GLU A 141 -3.06 14.23 -8.27
C GLU A 141 -3.36 13.71 -6.85
N ARG A 142 -4.52 13.07 -6.67
CA ARG A 142 -4.95 12.57 -5.37
C ARG A 142 -4.08 11.43 -4.85
N PHE A 143 -3.63 10.53 -5.71
CA PHE A 143 -2.86 9.34 -5.32
C PHE A 143 -1.53 9.70 -4.66
N PHE A 144 -0.94 10.82 -5.07
CA PHE A 144 0.30 11.37 -4.51
C PHE A 144 0.12 12.11 -3.17
N GLN A 145 -1.14 12.34 -2.78
CA GLN A 145 -1.52 12.89 -1.48
C GLN A 145 -2.06 11.81 -0.52
N LEU A 146 -2.10 10.54 -0.95
CA LEU A 146 -2.56 9.44 -0.11
C LEU A 146 -1.48 9.00 0.87
N ASP A 147 -1.90 8.71 2.10
CA ASP A 147 -1.10 7.94 3.05
C ASP A 147 -1.19 6.45 2.70
N LEU A 148 -0.12 5.94 2.06
CA LEU A 148 -0.03 4.54 1.64
C LEU A 148 0.75 3.68 2.67
N SER A 149 0.94 4.17 3.89
CA SER A 149 1.65 3.42 4.94
C SER A 149 0.86 2.18 5.41
N ASP A 150 -0.48 2.25 5.41
CA ASP A 150 -1.35 1.13 5.76
C ASP A 150 -1.17 -0.05 4.79
N PRO A 151 -0.85 -1.26 5.28
CA PRO A 151 -0.73 -2.45 4.44
C PRO A 151 -1.95 -2.73 3.56
N ARG A 152 -3.14 -2.48 4.11
CA ARG A 152 -4.42 -2.74 3.45
C ARG A 152 -4.66 -1.79 2.29
N ALA A 153 -4.20 -0.54 2.40
CA ALA A 153 -4.24 0.44 1.32
C ALA A 153 -3.45 -0.08 0.10
N ASN A 154 -2.27 -0.67 0.33
CA ASN A 154 -1.45 -1.22 -0.74
C ASN A 154 -2.14 -2.36 -1.50
N ILE A 155 -2.82 -3.25 -0.78
CA ILE A 155 -3.58 -4.34 -1.41
C ILE A 155 -4.80 -3.80 -2.18
N LEU A 156 -5.51 -2.82 -1.60
CA LEU A 156 -6.66 -2.18 -2.24
C LEU A 156 -6.24 -1.49 -3.54
N PHE A 157 -5.25 -0.60 -3.47
CA PHE A 157 -4.80 0.17 -4.62
C PHE A 157 -4.08 -0.70 -5.64
N GLY A 158 -3.32 -1.72 -5.24
CA GLY A 158 -2.73 -2.69 -6.16
C GLY A 158 -3.79 -3.31 -7.08
N ARG A 159 -4.91 -3.78 -6.51
CA ARG A 159 -6.04 -4.33 -7.28
C ARG A 159 -6.76 -3.30 -8.15
N ARG A 160 -6.85 -2.04 -7.70
CA ARG A 160 -7.42 -0.94 -8.51
C ARG A 160 -6.53 -0.60 -9.70
N LEU A 161 -5.22 -0.52 -9.48
CA LEU A 161 -4.23 -0.20 -10.51
C LEU A 161 -4.16 -1.28 -11.60
N GLU A 162 -4.39 -2.56 -11.27
CA GLU A 162 -4.57 -3.61 -12.29
C GLU A 162 -5.66 -3.28 -13.32
N ARG A 163 -6.71 -2.53 -12.91
CA ARG A 163 -7.78 -2.07 -13.81
C ARG A 163 -7.41 -0.82 -14.61
N ILE A 164 -6.47 -0.02 -14.11
CA ILE A 164 -5.93 1.14 -14.81
C ILE A 164 -4.96 0.72 -15.92
N ARG A 165 -4.15 -0.32 -15.69
CA ARG A 165 -3.13 -0.81 -16.65
C ARG A 165 -3.61 -0.92 -18.11
N PRO A 166 -4.76 -1.56 -18.44
CA PRO A 166 -5.22 -1.66 -19.83
C PRO A 166 -5.80 -0.35 -20.41
N ILE A 167 -6.06 0.65 -19.57
CA ILE A 167 -6.62 1.96 -19.96
C ILE A 167 -5.49 2.96 -20.21
N ASP A 168 -4.56 3.06 -19.27
CA ASP A 168 -3.42 3.95 -19.29
C ASP A 168 -2.22 3.27 -18.62
N GLU A 169 -1.34 2.66 -19.43
CA GLU A 169 -0.17 1.93 -18.94
C GLU A 169 0.89 2.84 -18.33
N GLU A 170 1.04 4.07 -18.83
CA GLU A 170 2.00 5.05 -18.30
C GLU A 170 1.58 5.51 -16.91
N LEU A 171 0.30 5.86 -16.75
CA LEU A 171 -0.25 6.19 -15.44
C LEU A 171 -0.15 5.00 -14.48
N PHE A 172 -0.42 3.78 -14.95
CA PHE A 172 -0.21 2.58 -14.14
C PHE A 172 1.23 2.46 -13.65
N ILE A 173 2.23 2.61 -14.53
CA ILE A 173 3.66 2.55 -14.15
C ILE A 173 3.99 3.62 -13.11
N LEU A 174 3.51 4.85 -13.30
CA LEU A 174 3.72 5.94 -12.34
C LEU A 174 3.14 5.60 -10.96
N LEU A 175 1.87 5.21 -10.90
CA LEU A 175 1.17 4.96 -9.64
C LEU A 175 1.64 3.68 -8.94
N VAL A 176 1.99 2.62 -9.68
CA VAL A 176 2.51 1.38 -9.08
C VAL A 176 3.92 1.57 -8.52
N ARG A 177 4.75 2.42 -9.13
CA ARG A 177 6.05 2.81 -8.54
C ARG A 177 5.86 3.54 -7.23
N ARG A 178 4.94 4.51 -7.18
CA ARG A 178 4.55 5.20 -5.95
C ARG A 178 4.06 4.20 -4.88
N LEU A 179 3.21 3.25 -5.25
CA LEU A 179 2.72 2.21 -4.33
C LEU A 179 3.87 1.32 -3.80
N LEU A 180 4.75 0.87 -4.69
CA LEU A 180 5.91 0.04 -4.37
C LEU A 180 6.97 0.79 -3.53
N ALA A 181 7.04 2.12 -3.65
CA ALA A 181 7.87 2.94 -2.78
C ALA A 181 7.40 2.85 -1.33
N HIS A 182 6.09 2.75 -1.10
CA HIS A 182 5.53 2.56 0.24
C HIS A 182 5.53 1.09 0.70
N ARG A 183 5.73 0.15 -0.22
CA ARG A 183 5.88 -1.30 0.07
C ARG A 183 7.08 -1.93 -0.62
N PRO A 184 8.31 -1.58 -0.20
CA PRO A 184 9.54 -2.04 -0.86
C PRO A 184 9.74 -3.56 -0.84
N PHE A 185 9.04 -4.29 0.04
CA PHE A 185 9.14 -5.75 0.20
C PHE A 185 8.14 -6.56 -0.62
N ASN A 186 7.22 -5.94 -1.37
CA ASN A 186 6.27 -6.65 -2.21
C ASN A 186 6.94 -7.23 -3.46
N HIS A 187 7.62 -8.37 -3.29
CA HIS A 187 8.41 -9.01 -4.34
C HIS A 187 7.57 -9.42 -5.56
N GLU A 188 6.30 -9.80 -5.37
CA GLU A 188 5.41 -10.17 -6.48
C GLU A 188 5.14 -8.96 -7.38
N ALA A 189 4.76 -7.82 -6.79
CA ALA A 189 4.50 -6.59 -7.55
C ALA A 189 5.78 -6.04 -8.22
N TRP A 190 6.94 -6.16 -7.57
CA TRP A 190 8.23 -5.83 -8.19
C TRP A 190 8.54 -6.72 -9.40
N ILE A 191 8.25 -8.03 -9.33
CA ILE A 191 8.45 -8.95 -10.45
C ILE A 191 7.51 -8.59 -11.61
N GLU A 192 6.24 -8.31 -11.34
CA GLU A 192 5.26 -7.91 -12.37
C GLU A 192 5.63 -6.59 -13.05
N LEU A 193 6.09 -5.59 -12.29
CA LEU A 193 6.59 -4.34 -12.85
C LEU A 193 7.86 -4.57 -13.70
N GLY A 194 8.77 -5.44 -13.25
CA GLY A 194 9.95 -5.83 -14.00
C GLY A 194 9.62 -6.52 -15.33
N LEU A 195 8.62 -7.41 -15.34
CA LEU A 195 8.12 -8.06 -16.56
C LEU A 195 7.52 -7.05 -17.54
N LEU A 196 6.80 -6.05 -17.03
CA LEU A 196 6.26 -4.96 -17.84
C LEU A 196 7.38 -4.15 -18.51
N HIS A 197 8.35 -3.67 -17.74
CA HIS A 197 9.52 -2.95 -18.28
C HIS A 197 10.31 -3.81 -19.29
N GLU A 198 10.49 -5.10 -19.02
CA GLU A 198 11.15 -6.03 -19.96
C GLU A 198 10.38 -6.15 -21.29
N SER A 199 9.04 -6.19 -21.24
CA SER A 199 8.20 -6.23 -22.45
C SER A 199 8.30 -4.94 -23.27
N ARG A 200 8.52 -3.80 -22.60
CA ARG A 200 8.76 -2.48 -23.19
C ARG A 200 10.21 -2.26 -23.64
N LYS A 201 11.10 -3.22 -23.41
CA LYS A 201 12.55 -3.15 -23.67
C LYS A 201 13.29 -2.11 -22.82
N GLU A 202 12.71 -1.72 -21.68
CA GLU A 202 13.31 -0.87 -20.65
C GLU A 202 14.13 -1.75 -19.71
N PHE A 203 15.24 -2.32 -20.22
CA PHE A 203 15.96 -3.41 -19.55
C PHE A 203 16.60 -3.00 -18.22
N ASP A 204 17.02 -1.75 -18.07
CA ASP A 204 17.63 -1.26 -16.84
C ASP A 204 16.58 -1.14 -15.72
N GLU A 205 15.41 -0.60 -16.03
CA GLU A 205 14.26 -0.54 -15.11
C GLU A 205 13.78 -1.95 -14.72
N ALA A 206 13.73 -2.87 -15.68
CA ALA A 206 13.43 -4.28 -15.40
C ALA A 206 14.46 -4.89 -14.44
N TRP A 207 15.76 -4.63 -14.67
CA TRP A 207 16.83 -5.09 -13.79
C TRP A 207 16.67 -4.55 -12.36
N TYR A 208 16.41 -3.25 -12.18
CA TYR A 208 16.23 -2.66 -10.85
C TYR A 208 15.04 -3.29 -10.11
N CYS A 209 13.93 -3.51 -10.81
CA CYS A 209 12.76 -4.19 -10.23
C CYS A 209 13.10 -5.61 -9.76
N TYR A 210 13.78 -6.39 -10.60
CA TYR A 210 14.19 -7.76 -10.24
C TYR A 210 15.26 -7.79 -9.12
N ASP A 211 16.18 -6.85 -9.11
CA ASP A 211 17.18 -6.70 -8.05
C ASP A 211 16.53 -6.36 -6.72
N GLN A 212 15.55 -5.45 -6.72
CA GLN A 212 14.74 -5.10 -5.56
C GLN A 212 14.01 -6.33 -5.01
N ALA A 213 13.30 -7.08 -5.87
CA ALA A 213 12.59 -8.30 -5.49
C ALA A 213 13.54 -9.37 -4.91
N GLN A 214 14.64 -9.67 -5.60
CA GLN A 214 15.57 -10.74 -5.20
C GLN A 214 16.37 -10.38 -3.94
N THR A 215 16.65 -9.10 -3.70
CA THR A 215 17.34 -8.65 -2.47
C THR A 215 16.51 -8.97 -1.22
N HIS A 216 15.19 -8.80 -1.28
CA HIS A 216 14.29 -9.03 -0.15
C HIS A 216 13.67 -10.42 -0.11
N PHE A 217 13.68 -11.12 -1.24
CA PHE A 217 13.21 -12.48 -1.34
C PHE A 217 14.25 -13.38 -2.02
N PRO A 218 15.38 -13.69 -1.36
CA PRO A 218 16.52 -14.38 -1.99
C PRO A 218 16.24 -15.80 -2.48
N GLN A 219 15.11 -16.40 -2.04
CA GLN A 219 14.67 -17.70 -2.52
C GLN A 219 14.18 -17.66 -3.97
N LEU A 220 13.78 -16.50 -4.47
CA LEU A 220 13.44 -16.28 -5.86
C LEU A 220 14.67 -15.77 -6.61
N THR A 221 14.79 -16.16 -7.87
CA THR A 221 15.93 -15.78 -8.75
C THR A 221 15.50 -14.97 -9.98
N PRO A 222 14.58 -13.98 -9.87
CA PRO A 222 14.08 -13.26 -11.04
C PRO A 222 15.19 -12.50 -11.77
N ARG A 223 16.12 -11.87 -11.04
CA ARG A 223 17.24 -11.11 -11.61
C ARG A 223 18.20 -12.04 -12.35
N ASP A 224 18.55 -13.18 -11.74
CA ASP A 224 19.46 -14.13 -12.36
C ASP A 224 18.84 -14.77 -13.61
N LYS A 225 17.55 -15.13 -13.56
CA LYS A 225 16.80 -15.61 -14.73
C LYS A 225 16.74 -14.56 -15.84
N PHE A 226 16.54 -13.28 -15.50
CA PHE A 226 16.54 -12.18 -16.46
C PHE A 226 17.92 -12.02 -17.11
N ARG A 227 18.99 -12.04 -16.31
CA ARG A 227 20.37 -12.02 -16.81
C ARG A 227 20.62 -13.11 -17.86
N THR A 228 20.24 -14.35 -17.54
CA THR A 228 20.38 -15.47 -18.48
C THR A 228 19.56 -15.26 -19.77
N ARG A 229 18.35 -14.69 -19.69
CA ARG A 229 17.56 -14.36 -20.90
C ARG A 229 18.25 -13.29 -21.76
N MET A 230 18.83 -12.26 -21.13
CA MET A 230 19.52 -11.19 -21.84
C MET A 230 20.83 -11.66 -22.47
N GLU A 231 21.59 -12.51 -21.77
CA GLU A 231 22.80 -13.17 -22.31
C GLU A 231 22.45 -14.08 -23.50
N ASN A 232 21.35 -14.83 -23.41
CA ASN A 232 20.91 -15.74 -24.48
C ASN A 232 20.25 -15.03 -25.68
N ARG A 233 19.90 -13.73 -25.59
CA ARG A 233 19.32 -12.94 -26.68
C ARG A 233 20.33 -12.59 -27.79
N LEU A 234 21.56 -13.08 -27.70
CA LEU A 234 22.66 -12.89 -28.65
C LEU A 234 22.42 -13.63 -29.98
N ASP A 235 21.48 -13.14 -30.79
CA ASP A 235 21.46 -13.38 -32.23
C ASP A 235 22.23 -12.27 -32.96
N GLY A 236 23.52 -12.53 -33.17
CA GLY A 236 24.24 -12.20 -34.40
C GLY A 236 24.80 -10.79 -34.65
N THR A 237 24.25 -9.69 -34.12
CA THR A 237 24.74 -8.34 -34.54
C THR A 237 24.60 -7.19 -33.53
N SER A 238 24.06 -7.41 -32.34
CA SER A 238 23.90 -6.36 -31.32
C SER A 238 24.79 -6.60 -30.10
N SER A 239 25.28 -5.50 -29.52
CA SER A 239 26.10 -5.50 -28.30
C SER A 239 25.42 -6.34 -27.21
N SER A 240 26.20 -7.22 -26.55
CA SER A 240 25.75 -7.96 -25.37
C SER A 240 25.22 -6.97 -24.33
N TRP A 241 23.99 -7.17 -23.87
CA TRP A 241 23.43 -6.35 -22.81
C TRP A 241 24.29 -6.46 -21.54
N SER A 242 24.60 -5.31 -20.93
CA SER A 242 25.31 -5.22 -19.66
C SER A 242 24.37 -4.77 -18.55
N ALA A 243 24.60 -5.25 -17.33
CA ALA A 243 23.89 -4.74 -16.17
C ALA A 243 24.11 -3.22 -16.00
N PRO A 244 23.12 -2.49 -15.45
CA PRO A 244 23.26 -1.05 -15.22
C PRO A 244 24.42 -0.71 -14.28
N SER A 245 24.94 0.51 -14.39
CA SER A 245 26.03 1.01 -13.55
C SER A 245 25.59 1.20 -12.08
N ALA A 246 26.57 1.37 -11.19
CA ALA A 246 26.31 1.76 -9.80
C ALA A 246 25.55 3.11 -9.73
N ASP A 247 25.90 4.06 -10.58
CA ASP A 247 25.26 5.38 -10.67
C ASP A 247 23.77 5.25 -11.02
N GLY A 248 23.44 4.41 -12.01
CA GLY A 248 22.04 4.16 -12.38
C GLY A 248 21.22 3.52 -11.26
N ARG A 249 21.85 2.63 -10.47
CA ARG A 249 21.20 2.04 -9.28
C ARG A 249 20.98 3.09 -8.19
N SER A 250 21.95 3.97 -7.96
CA SER A 250 21.84 5.08 -6.99
C SER A 250 20.67 5.99 -7.37
N LEU A 251 20.56 6.33 -8.66
CA LEU A 251 19.50 7.17 -9.21
C LEU A 251 18.12 6.54 -9.07
N PHE A 252 17.98 5.25 -9.41
CA PHE A 252 16.74 4.49 -9.17
C PHE A 252 16.32 4.56 -7.69
N LEU A 253 17.26 4.32 -6.77
CA LEU A 253 16.96 4.38 -5.34
C LEU A 253 16.57 5.80 -4.88
N LYS A 254 17.20 6.84 -5.43
CA LYS A 254 16.85 8.24 -5.14
C LYS A 254 15.44 8.60 -5.66
N ARG A 255 15.04 8.10 -6.83
CA ARG A 255 13.64 8.24 -7.31
C ARG A 255 12.66 7.56 -6.35
N MET A 256 12.97 6.33 -5.91
CA MET A 256 12.13 5.59 -4.97
C MET A 256 12.07 6.24 -3.58
N GLU A 257 13.17 6.83 -3.11
CA GLU A 257 13.24 7.64 -1.88
C GLU A 257 12.24 8.80 -1.90
N ASN A 258 12.20 9.56 -2.99
CA ASN A 258 11.26 10.67 -3.18
C ASN A 258 9.80 10.20 -3.27
N LEU A 259 9.55 9.09 -3.98
CA LEU A 259 8.22 8.49 -4.07
C LEU A 259 7.75 7.88 -2.74
N ALA A 260 8.64 7.64 -1.79
CA ALA A 260 8.31 7.05 -0.50
C ALA A 260 7.92 8.07 0.58
N LEU A 261 8.08 9.37 0.32
CA LEU A 261 7.62 10.45 1.22
C LEU A 261 6.09 10.39 1.37
N LYS A 262 5.51 10.78 2.51
CA LYS A 262 4.04 10.73 2.67
C LYS A 262 3.31 11.57 1.62
N VAL A 263 3.80 12.78 1.38
CA VAL A 263 3.37 13.64 0.28
C VAL A 263 4.51 13.76 -0.73
N SER A 264 4.25 13.47 -2.00
CA SER A 264 5.23 13.74 -3.07
C SER A 264 4.57 14.41 -4.27
N SER A 265 5.37 15.03 -5.14
CA SER A 265 4.87 15.57 -6.40
C SER A 265 4.55 14.43 -7.38
N PRO A 266 3.47 14.54 -8.18
CA PRO A 266 3.18 13.61 -9.27
C PRO A 266 4.02 13.88 -10.53
N GLU A 267 4.87 14.90 -10.50
CA GLU A 267 5.85 15.18 -11.54
C GLU A 267 6.94 14.10 -11.54
N ILE A 268 7.29 13.62 -12.74
CA ILE A 268 8.41 12.70 -12.92
C ILE A 268 9.66 13.54 -12.68
N ILE A 269 10.43 13.17 -11.65
CA ILE A 269 11.70 13.84 -11.37
C ILE A 269 12.69 13.37 -12.42
N ASP A 270 13.16 14.29 -13.26
CA ASP A 270 14.20 14.00 -14.23
C ASP A 270 15.52 13.71 -13.51
N ASP A 271 16.34 12.87 -14.13
CA ASP A 271 17.61 12.45 -13.52
C ASP A 271 18.57 13.62 -13.30
N GLU A 272 18.49 14.63 -14.17
CA GLU A 272 19.27 15.87 -14.07
C GLU A 272 18.90 16.69 -12.83
N ASP A 273 17.66 16.58 -12.34
CA ASP A 273 17.18 17.25 -11.12
C ASP A 273 17.60 16.50 -9.84
N LEU A 274 18.21 15.32 -9.98
CA LEU A 274 18.66 14.47 -8.89
C LEU A 274 20.17 14.52 -8.66
N ASP A 275 20.92 15.40 -9.35
CA ASP A 275 22.39 15.43 -9.27
C ASP A 275 22.97 16.21 -8.08
N ASP A 276 22.16 16.98 -7.35
CA ASP A 276 22.61 17.65 -6.12
C ASP A 276 22.68 16.62 -4.97
N GLU A 277 23.88 16.13 -4.65
CA GLU A 277 24.14 15.35 -3.45
C GLU A 277 24.52 16.26 -2.26
N PRO A 278 23.75 16.23 -1.16
CA PRO A 278 24.09 16.97 0.05
C PRO A 278 25.32 16.38 0.77
N GLN A 279 25.90 17.11 1.73
CA GLN A 279 27.07 16.63 2.47
C GLN A 279 26.73 15.38 3.30
N VAL A 280 27.71 14.53 3.59
CA VAL A 280 27.52 13.30 4.39
C VAL A 280 26.91 13.58 5.76
N SER A 281 27.27 14.70 6.42
CA SER A 281 26.66 15.14 7.68
C SER A 281 25.17 15.43 7.55
N ASP A 282 24.73 15.92 6.40
CA ASP A 282 23.35 16.27 6.12
C ASP A 282 22.53 15.00 5.81
N LEU A 283 23.18 13.95 5.30
CA LEU A 283 22.55 12.66 5.00
C LEU A 283 22.20 11.85 6.26
N GLU A 284 23.07 11.85 7.28
CA GLU A 284 22.77 11.19 8.57
C GLU A 284 21.65 11.94 9.32
N ALA A 285 21.69 13.28 9.32
CA ALA A 285 20.62 14.10 9.87
C ALA A 285 19.29 13.84 9.17
N ASN A 286 19.28 13.77 7.83
CA ASN A 286 18.09 13.45 7.04
C ASN A 286 17.53 12.06 7.40
N LEU A 287 18.38 11.03 7.55
CA LEU A 287 17.92 9.71 7.98
C LEU A 287 17.26 9.72 9.36
N LEU A 288 17.82 10.49 10.31
CA LEU A 288 17.23 10.66 11.63
C LEU A 288 15.87 11.35 11.54
N ASP A 289 15.77 12.45 10.80
CA ASP A 289 14.53 13.20 10.60
C ASP A 289 13.43 12.31 9.97
N LEU A 290 13.77 11.53 8.93
CA LEU A 290 12.83 10.60 8.29
C LEU A 290 12.32 9.55 9.28
N ILE A 291 13.20 8.99 10.12
CA ILE A 291 12.83 7.99 11.13
C ILE A 291 11.96 8.62 12.22
N GLU A 292 12.30 9.80 12.71
CA GLU A 292 11.51 10.52 13.73
C GLU A 292 10.10 10.84 13.21
N ASN A 293 9.99 11.24 11.94
CA ASN A 293 8.72 11.52 11.27
C ASN A 293 7.96 10.27 10.80
N ARG A 294 8.48 9.07 11.09
CA ARG A 294 7.93 7.77 10.71
C ARG A 294 7.83 7.56 9.19
N GLU A 295 8.69 8.20 8.43
CA GLU A 295 8.83 8.05 6.98
C GLU A 295 9.78 6.88 6.64
N TYR A 296 9.47 5.72 7.22
CA TYR A 296 10.37 4.56 7.18
C TYR A 296 10.66 4.06 5.76
N SER A 297 9.71 4.19 4.83
CA SER A 297 9.90 3.81 3.44
C SER A 297 10.95 4.68 2.74
N SER A 298 10.93 6.00 2.98
CA SER A 298 11.92 6.91 2.40
C SER A 298 13.30 6.71 3.06
N ALA A 299 13.33 6.60 4.39
CA ALA A 299 14.54 6.25 5.14
C ALA A 299 15.16 4.93 4.65
N PHE A 300 14.32 3.94 4.31
CA PHE A 300 14.77 2.66 3.75
C PHE A 300 15.51 2.85 2.42
N PHE A 301 14.96 3.61 1.48
CA PHE A 301 15.59 3.82 0.18
C PHE A 301 16.86 4.66 0.29
N LEU A 302 16.84 5.71 1.11
CA LEU A 302 18.03 6.53 1.40
C LEU A 302 19.15 5.68 2.00
N ALA A 303 18.87 4.93 3.08
CA ALA A 303 19.87 4.08 3.72
C ALA A 303 20.39 2.99 2.78
N ARG A 304 19.51 2.38 1.96
CA ARG A 304 19.92 1.38 0.96
C ARG A 304 20.82 1.98 -0.12
N ARG A 305 20.54 3.21 -0.55
CA ARG A 305 21.36 3.95 -1.52
C ARG A 305 22.76 4.19 -0.96
N LEU A 306 22.85 4.69 0.27
CA LEU A 306 24.11 4.91 0.98
C LEU A 306 24.92 3.63 1.15
N VAL A 307 24.31 2.54 1.61
CA VAL A 307 24.98 1.23 1.74
C VAL A 307 25.47 0.72 0.38
N THR A 308 24.68 0.92 -0.69
CA THR A 308 25.08 0.54 -2.06
C THR A 308 26.30 1.33 -2.54
N ASN A 309 26.44 2.58 -2.08
CA ASN A 309 27.58 3.45 -2.39
C ASN A 309 28.78 3.22 -1.47
N GLY A 310 28.70 2.29 -0.50
CA GLY A 310 29.80 1.91 0.39
C GLY A 310 29.78 2.55 1.78
N GLU A 311 28.74 3.32 2.11
CA GLU A 311 28.59 3.99 3.40
C GLU A 311 28.07 3.01 4.47
N THR A 312 28.98 2.28 5.12
CA THR A 312 28.63 1.20 6.08
C THR A 312 27.91 1.70 7.33
N TRP A 313 28.04 2.98 7.69
CA TRP A 313 27.32 3.57 8.84
C TRP A 313 25.81 3.57 8.62
N ALA A 314 25.34 3.60 7.36
CA ALA A 314 23.93 3.59 7.01
C ALA A 314 23.24 2.23 7.23
N GLU A 315 23.99 1.14 7.45
CA GLU A 315 23.45 -0.21 7.67
C GLU A 315 22.52 -0.28 8.88
N VAL A 316 22.83 0.49 9.94
CA VAL A 316 22.03 0.50 11.17
C VAL A 316 20.64 1.10 10.91
N TYR A 317 20.60 2.20 10.15
CA TYR A 317 19.38 2.87 9.73
C TYR A 317 18.58 2.03 8.73
N LEU A 318 19.26 1.35 7.80
CA LEU A 318 18.62 0.43 6.87
C LEU A 318 17.87 -0.67 7.63
N LYS A 319 18.52 -1.27 8.62
CA LYS A 319 17.89 -2.30 9.47
C LYS A 319 16.73 -1.72 10.28
N GLN A 320 16.91 -0.55 10.89
CA GLN A 320 15.85 0.11 11.67
C GLN A 320 14.61 0.41 10.81
N ALA A 321 14.80 0.93 9.60
CA ALA A 321 13.72 1.20 8.67
C ALA A 321 13.02 -0.11 8.23
N GLN A 322 13.79 -1.17 7.94
CA GLN A 322 13.25 -2.49 7.62
C GLN A 322 12.37 -3.05 8.75
N ASP A 323 12.90 -3.04 9.98
CA ASP A 323 12.21 -3.59 11.15
C ASP A 323 10.86 -2.87 11.36
N ASN A 324 10.82 -1.53 11.27
CA ASN A 324 9.57 -0.77 11.41
C ASN A 324 8.55 -1.03 10.30
N LEU A 325 9.02 -1.19 9.05
CA LEU A 325 8.14 -1.53 7.94
C LEU A 325 7.57 -2.95 8.05
N THR A 326 8.32 -3.90 8.61
CA THR A 326 7.84 -5.27 8.84
C THR A 326 7.01 -5.41 10.11
N ASP A 327 7.32 -4.68 11.18
CA ASP A 327 6.55 -4.72 12.43
C ASP A 327 5.17 -4.07 12.26
N SER A 328 5.03 -3.09 11.36
CA SER A 328 3.71 -2.56 10.93
C SER A 328 2.81 -3.61 10.25
N THR A 329 3.33 -4.82 9.98
CA THR A 329 2.58 -5.93 9.38
C THR A 329 2.14 -7.01 10.36
N SER A 330 2.45 -6.87 11.66
CA SER A 330 2.20 -7.88 12.70
C SER A 330 0.97 -7.62 13.56
#